data_AF-A0A960MMP2-F1
#
_entry.id   AF-A0A960MMP2-F1
#
_cell.length_a   1.000
_cell.length_b   1.000
_cell.length_c   1.000
_cell.angle_alpha   90.00
_cell.angle_beta   90.00
_cell.angle_gamma   90.00
#
_symmetry.space_group_name_H-M   'P 1'
#
loop_
_entity.id
_entity.type
_entity.pdbx_description
1 polymer ?
#
loop_
_entity_poly.entity_id
_entity_poly.type
_entity_poly.pdbx_seq_one_letter_code
_entity_poly.pdbx_strand_id
1 'polypeptide(L)'
;MSKLNKQSRVADFLNDFWNDKTRADKGPLFSLFSPELIVNSPLGRDVGLQNIAGIFGEWLWAFPDMEVCKIKIETLGDVVIANWESRAKHANSFRGLPPSGNKIVYPGETFFCFEGDQVTRYACKVDLLDVYKQLGHTLHQEAYTDQAILIKDKKLLINKLRAITDNLLTVREIECLSLYLIGFSARQIARFLFISFRTVETHLHRAIHALGCFNRSQCLEAMLEKKLLALWQDLGKVMVQEYEARK
;
A
#
# COMPACT_ATOMS: atom_id res chain seq x y z
N MET A 1 -3.68 31.80 -14.91
CA MET A 1 -3.17 32.08 -13.56
C MET A 1 -1.91 31.26 -13.38
N SER A 2 -0.77 31.89 -13.03
CA SER A 2 0.56 31.39 -13.41
C SER A 2 1.12 30.28 -12.49
N LYS A 3 2.00 29.45 -13.04
CA LYS A 3 2.78 28.39 -12.34
C LYS A 3 3.48 28.88 -11.06
N LEU A 4 3.84 30.17 -11.00
CA LEU A 4 4.57 30.80 -9.89
C LEU A 4 3.75 30.84 -8.58
N ASN A 5 2.41 30.87 -8.68
CA ASN A 5 1.53 30.91 -7.51
C ASN A 5 1.51 29.56 -6.76
N LYS A 6 1.45 28.43 -7.47
CA LYS A 6 1.38 27.09 -6.84
C LYS A 6 2.66 26.74 -6.08
N GLN A 7 3.83 27.11 -6.59
CA GLN A 7 5.12 26.87 -5.92
C GLN A 7 5.24 27.62 -4.60
N SER A 8 4.92 28.93 -4.60
CA SER A 8 4.94 29.74 -3.37
C SER A 8 4.01 29.15 -2.33
N ARG A 9 2.76 28.83 -2.71
CA ARG A 9 1.78 28.25 -1.78
C ARG A 9 2.23 26.94 -1.15
N VAL A 10 2.93 26.08 -1.90
CA VAL A 10 3.52 24.85 -1.34
C VAL A 10 4.71 25.16 -0.43
N ALA A 11 5.58 26.11 -0.80
CA ALA A 11 6.69 26.54 0.04
C ALA A 11 6.20 27.12 1.37
N ASP A 12 5.20 28.00 1.31
CA ASP A 12 4.57 28.65 2.45
C ASP A 12 3.90 27.60 3.33
N PHE A 13 3.15 26.66 2.74
CA PHE A 13 2.56 25.55 3.48
C PHE A 13 3.61 24.72 4.22
N LEU A 14 4.70 24.32 3.56
CA LEU A 14 5.74 23.52 4.19
C LEU A 14 6.41 24.26 5.36
N ASN A 15 6.69 25.54 5.20
CA ASN A 15 7.28 26.35 6.26
C ASN A 15 6.28 26.61 7.41
N ASP A 16 5.08 27.08 7.13
CA ASP A 16 4.08 27.41 8.14
C ASP A 16 3.58 26.18 8.92
N PHE A 17 3.50 25.04 8.24
CA PHE A 17 3.07 23.81 8.88
C PHE A 17 4.19 23.19 9.71
N TRP A 18 5.37 22.95 9.12
CA TRP A 18 6.43 22.18 9.76
C TRP A 18 7.40 23.02 10.58
N ASN A 19 7.73 24.24 10.14
CA ASN A 19 8.79 25.05 10.73
C ASN A 19 8.25 26.11 11.70
N ASP A 20 7.10 26.71 11.42
CA ASP A 20 6.47 27.67 12.34
C ASP A 20 5.85 26.97 13.56
N LYS A 21 6.59 27.04 14.68
CA LYS A 21 6.20 26.51 15.99
C LYS A 21 5.30 27.47 16.78
N THR A 22 5.17 28.72 16.33
CA THR A 22 4.39 29.76 17.03
C THR A 22 2.93 29.74 16.63
N ARG A 23 2.62 29.23 15.42
CA ARG A 23 1.25 29.05 14.93
C ARG A 23 0.53 27.94 15.70
N ALA A 24 -0.32 28.35 16.64
CA ALA A 24 -1.17 27.45 17.42
C ALA A 24 -2.29 26.81 16.57
N ASP A 25 -2.93 27.58 15.69
CA ASP A 25 -3.97 27.06 14.78
C ASP A 25 -3.41 26.80 13.37
N LYS A 26 -3.28 25.51 13.04
CA LYS A 26 -2.85 25.03 11.71
C LYS A 26 -4.03 24.69 10.79
N GLY A 27 -5.27 24.79 11.27
CA GLY A 27 -6.49 24.51 10.51
C GLY A 27 -6.59 25.27 9.18
N PRO A 28 -6.35 26.61 9.16
CA PRO A 28 -6.43 27.40 7.92
C PRO A 28 -5.45 26.96 6.83
N LEU A 29 -4.32 26.34 7.17
CA LEU A 29 -3.34 25.83 6.21
C LEU A 29 -3.92 24.71 5.33
N PHE A 30 -4.95 24.00 5.82
CA PHE A 30 -5.60 22.94 5.07
C PHE A 30 -6.48 23.46 3.92
N SER A 31 -6.73 24.77 3.83
CA SER A 31 -7.43 25.38 2.68
C SER A 31 -6.70 25.17 1.33
N LEU A 32 -5.40 24.82 1.37
CA LEU A 32 -4.63 24.41 0.20
C LEU A 32 -5.17 23.12 -0.44
N PHE A 33 -5.80 22.25 0.34
CA PHE A 33 -6.24 20.92 -0.08
C PHE A 33 -7.74 20.88 -0.36
N SER A 34 -8.14 20.01 -1.29
CA SER A 34 -9.54 19.68 -1.55
C SER A 34 -10.14 18.87 -0.39
N PRO A 35 -11.44 19.03 -0.06
CA PRO A 35 -12.14 18.16 0.89
C PRO A 35 -12.03 16.66 0.56
N GLU A 36 -11.95 16.30 -0.73
CA GLU A 36 -11.86 14.93 -1.24
C GLU A 36 -10.41 14.47 -1.50
N LEU A 37 -9.43 15.10 -0.85
CA LEU A 37 -8.00 14.83 -1.03
C LEU A 37 -7.66 13.34 -0.99
N ILE A 38 -6.99 12.83 -2.02
CA ILE A 38 -6.40 11.48 -2.00
C ILE A 38 -4.99 11.55 -1.39
N VAL A 39 -4.76 10.80 -0.32
CA VAL A 39 -3.52 10.85 0.47
C VAL A 39 -2.74 9.56 0.29
N ASN A 40 -1.50 9.67 -0.16
CA ASN A 40 -0.49 8.61 -0.17
C ASN A 40 0.67 9.02 0.73
N SER A 41 0.56 8.78 2.03
CA SER A 41 1.61 9.13 2.99
C SER A 41 2.56 7.95 3.26
N PRO A 42 3.72 8.19 3.90
CA PRO A 42 4.56 7.10 4.37
C PRO A 42 3.82 6.14 5.32
N LEU A 43 2.81 6.62 6.06
CA LEU A 43 2.05 5.84 7.04
C LEU A 43 0.86 5.07 6.43
N GLY A 44 0.58 5.24 5.15
CA GLY A 44 -0.51 4.56 4.46
C GLY A 44 -1.28 5.45 3.49
N ARG A 45 -2.31 4.85 2.89
CA ARG A 45 -3.22 5.50 1.95
C ARG A 45 -4.54 5.83 2.63
N ASP A 46 -5.04 7.04 2.39
CA ASP A 46 -6.28 7.52 2.97
C ASP A 46 -6.97 8.58 2.07
N VAL A 47 -8.16 9.05 2.47
CA VAL A 47 -8.94 10.08 1.77
C VAL A 47 -9.44 11.14 2.76
N GLY A 48 -9.38 12.40 2.36
CA GLY A 48 -9.98 13.54 3.06
C GLY A 48 -9.04 14.28 4.02
N LEU A 49 -9.44 15.50 4.37
CA LEU A 49 -8.63 16.43 5.19
C LEU A 49 -8.38 15.95 6.61
N GLN A 50 -9.37 15.29 7.22
CA GLN A 50 -9.25 14.79 8.59
C GLN A 50 -8.11 13.76 8.71
N ASN A 51 -7.97 12.90 7.70
CA ASN A 51 -6.99 11.84 7.73
C ASN A 51 -5.56 12.35 7.49
N ILE A 52 -5.36 13.29 6.56
CA ILE A 52 -4.04 13.93 6.42
C ILE A 52 -3.66 14.77 7.65
N ALA A 53 -4.63 15.44 8.29
CA ALA A 53 -4.39 16.17 9.53
C ALA A 53 -3.98 15.22 10.67
N GLY A 54 -4.63 14.05 10.78
CA GLY A 54 -4.25 12.99 11.71
C GLY A 54 -2.83 12.48 11.46
N ILE A 55 -2.47 12.19 10.21
CA ILE A 55 -1.12 11.76 9.82
C ILE A 55 -0.08 12.82 10.20
N PHE A 56 -0.33 14.10 9.88
CA PHE A 56 0.58 15.17 10.28
C PHE A 56 0.69 15.33 11.79
N GLY A 57 -0.43 15.15 12.50
CA GLY A 57 -0.48 15.12 13.96
C GLY A 57 0.36 14.00 14.55
N GLU A 58 0.33 12.79 13.98
CA GLU A 58 1.17 11.67 14.40
C GLU A 58 2.67 12.00 14.29
N TRP A 59 3.09 12.61 13.18
CA TRP A 59 4.48 13.05 13.00
C TRP A 59 4.87 14.15 14.00
N LEU A 60 4.06 15.21 14.14
CA LEU A 60 4.34 16.30 15.08
C LEU A 60 4.32 15.83 16.54
N TRP A 61 3.47 14.86 16.88
CA TRP A 61 3.43 14.28 18.22
C TRP A 61 4.72 13.52 18.51
N ALA A 62 5.12 12.60 17.64
CA ALA A 62 6.35 11.81 17.83
C ALA A 62 7.62 12.66 17.79
N PHE A 63 7.60 13.73 16.99
CA PHE A 63 8.73 14.60 16.68
C PHE A 63 8.36 16.10 16.86
N PRO A 64 8.17 16.59 18.09
CA PRO A 64 7.68 17.96 18.32
C PRO A 64 8.62 19.06 17.80
N ASP A 65 9.93 18.80 17.79
CA ASP A 65 10.97 19.69 17.29
C ASP A 65 11.29 19.50 15.80
N MET A 66 10.49 18.72 15.08
CA MET A 66 10.73 18.41 13.67
C MET A 66 10.72 19.65 12.79
N GLU A 67 11.73 19.82 11.95
CA GLU A 67 11.80 20.90 10.97
C GLU A 67 12.10 20.33 9.58
N VAL A 68 11.54 20.96 8.55
CA VAL A 68 11.78 20.65 7.15
C VAL A 68 12.68 21.73 6.55
N CYS A 69 13.85 21.33 6.05
CA CYS A 69 14.89 22.20 5.51
C CYS A 69 15.32 21.74 4.10
N LYS A 70 16.26 22.48 3.49
CA LYS A 70 16.78 22.22 2.12
C LYS A 70 15.68 22.01 1.08
N ILE A 71 14.59 22.77 1.20
CA ILE A 71 13.41 22.61 0.35
C ILE A 71 13.74 23.08 -1.07
N LYS A 72 13.66 22.16 -2.04
CA LYS A 72 13.76 22.43 -3.47
C LYS A 72 12.41 22.11 -4.12
N ILE A 73 11.80 23.10 -4.76
CA ILE A 73 10.47 22.97 -5.37
C ILE A 73 10.57 23.08 -6.88
N GLU A 74 9.92 22.14 -7.56
CA GLU A 74 9.80 22.08 -9.01
C GLU A 74 8.33 21.92 -9.41
N THR A 75 8.00 22.25 -10.65
CA THR A 75 6.61 22.15 -11.15
C THR A 75 6.57 21.51 -12.51
N LEU A 76 5.78 20.44 -12.64
CA LEU A 76 5.55 19.70 -13.86
C LEU A 76 4.04 19.66 -14.14
N GLY A 77 3.59 20.49 -15.08
CA GLY A 77 2.16 20.66 -15.35
C GLY A 77 1.43 21.17 -14.12
N ASP A 78 0.48 20.37 -13.63
CA ASP A 78 -0.31 20.64 -12.42
C ASP A 78 0.23 19.98 -11.15
N VAL A 79 1.42 19.39 -11.21
CA VAL A 79 2.08 18.79 -10.05
C VAL A 79 3.20 19.69 -9.57
N VAL A 80 3.17 20.03 -8.28
CA VAL A 80 4.30 20.66 -7.57
C VAL A 80 5.04 19.57 -6.80
N ILE A 81 6.34 19.46 -7.02
CA ILE A 81 7.22 18.46 -6.39
C ILE A 81 8.14 19.21 -5.44
N ALA A 82 8.13 18.83 -4.17
CA ALA A 82 9.00 19.38 -3.14
C ALA A 82 9.95 18.28 -2.64
N ASN A 83 11.25 18.47 -2.88
CA ASN A 83 12.31 17.70 -2.27
C ASN A 83 12.79 18.43 -1.02
N TRP A 84 12.98 17.72 0.08
CA TRP A 84 13.30 18.33 1.37
C TRP A 84 14.06 17.36 2.28
N GLU A 85 14.61 17.89 3.37
CA GLU A 85 15.26 17.12 4.43
C GLU A 85 14.60 17.46 5.78
N SER A 86 14.24 16.46 6.56
CA SER A 86 13.72 16.63 7.91
C SER A 86 14.80 16.39 8.95
N ARG A 87 14.74 17.15 10.05
CA ARG A 87 15.56 16.99 11.26
C ARG A 87 14.66 17.01 12.48
N ALA A 88 14.80 16.03 13.36
CA ALA A 88 13.97 15.96 14.57
C ALA A 88 14.59 15.12 15.67
N LYS A 89 14.04 15.20 16.89
CA LYS A 89 14.29 14.29 18.01
C LYS A 89 13.04 13.46 18.29
N HIS A 90 13.22 12.15 18.43
CA HIS A 90 12.13 11.24 18.81
C HIS A 90 11.78 11.42 20.29
N ALA A 91 10.72 12.16 20.57
CA ALA A 91 10.36 12.57 21.93
C ALA A 91 9.15 11.82 22.50
N ASN A 92 8.26 11.33 21.64
CA ASN A 92 7.05 10.57 22.03
C ASN A 92 6.93 9.28 21.23
N SER A 93 6.00 8.42 21.62
CA SER A 93 5.76 7.14 20.93
C SER A 93 5.39 7.36 19.46
N PHE A 94 5.99 6.55 18.58
CA PHE A 94 5.72 6.55 17.14
C PHE A 94 5.42 5.14 16.66
N ARG A 95 4.18 4.91 16.18
CA ARG A 95 3.74 3.60 15.63
C ARG A 95 4.00 2.42 16.58
N GLY A 96 3.85 2.64 17.88
CA GLY A 96 4.06 1.63 18.93
C GLY A 96 5.50 1.54 19.46
N LEU A 97 6.43 2.29 18.88
CA LEU A 97 7.81 2.38 19.35
C LEU A 97 7.93 3.42 20.47
N PRO A 98 8.54 3.09 21.62
CA PRO A 98 8.72 4.05 22.71
C PRO A 98 9.69 5.17 22.31
N PRO A 99 9.61 6.35 22.95
CA PRO A 99 10.50 7.47 22.66
C PRO A 99 11.96 7.08 22.91
N SER A 100 12.79 7.13 21.88
CA SER A 100 14.20 6.74 21.95
C SER A 100 15.12 7.90 22.32
N GLY A 101 14.66 9.15 22.18
CA GLY A 101 15.47 10.34 22.41
C GLY A 101 16.51 10.62 21.32
N ASN A 102 16.63 9.76 20.30
CA ASN A 102 17.57 9.90 19.21
C ASN A 102 17.22 11.11 18.33
N LYS A 103 18.26 11.78 17.85
CA LYS A 103 18.13 12.75 16.76
C LYS A 103 18.17 12.00 15.43
N ILE A 104 17.21 12.30 14.56
CA ILE A 104 17.08 11.70 13.24
C ILE A 104 17.16 12.76 12.16
N VAL A 105 17.71 12.38 11.01
CA VAL A 105 17.75 13.20 9.79
C VAL A 105 17.39 12.32 8.60
N TYR A 106 16.41 12.73 7.80
CA TYR A 106 16.00 11.94 6.64
C TYR A 106 15.49 12.82 5.49
N PRO A 107 15.77 12.48 4.24
CA PRO A 107 15.20 13.16 3.09
C PRO A 107 13.75 12.72 2.85
N GLY A 108 13.00 13.57 2.15
CA GLY A 108 11.68 13.25 1.67
C GLY A 108 11.34 13.95 0.36
N GLU A 109 10.38 13.39 -0.34
CA GLU A 109 9.83 13.94 -1.58
C GLU A 109 8.31 13.98 -1.47
N THR A 110 7.73 15.16 -1.67
CA THR A 110 6.29 15.37 -1.61
C THR A 110 5.76 15.88 -2.95
N PHE A 111 4.72 15.23 -3.46
CA PHE A 111 3.98 15.59 -4.65
C PHE A 111 2.63 16.20 -4.25
N PHE A 112 2.37 17.40 -4.74
CA PHE A 112 1.11 18.11 -4.61
C PHE A 112 0.48 18.21 -6.00
N CYS A 113 -0.50 17.37 -6.30
CA CYS A 113 -1.24 17.43 -7.56
C CYS A 113 -2.42 18.38 -7.40
N PHE A 114 -2.46 19.41 -8.23
CA PHE A 114 -3.50 20.43 -8.22
C PHE A 114 -4.58 20.17 -9.26
N GLU A 115 -5.81 20.53 -8.93
CA GLU A 115 -6.88 20.80 -9.89
C GLU A 115 -7.41 22.21 -9.59
N GLY A 116 -7.30 23.11 -10.58
CA GLY A 116 -7.49 24.53 -10.33
C GLY A 116 -6.54 25.06 -9.25
N ASP A 117 -7.11 25.55 -8.16
CA ASP A 117 -6.41 26.16 -7.04
C ASP A 117 -6.25 25.25 -5.81
N GLN A 118 -6.76 24.02 -5.83
CA GLN A 118 -6.66 23.11 -4.69
C GLN A 118 -5.83 21.87 -5.02
N VAL A 119 -5.17 21.33 -4.01
CA VAL A 119 -4.48 20.04 -4.10
C VAL A 119 -5.51 18.92 -3.95
N THR A 120 -5.69 18.10 -4.98
CA THR A 120 -6.62 16.95 -4.99
C THR A 120 -5.91 15.63 -4.70
N ARG A 121 -4.59 15.57 -4.86
CA ARG A 121 -3.77 14.43 -4.44
C ARG A 121 -2.47 14.87 -3.79
N TYR A 122 -2.19 14.27 -2.64
CA TYR A 122 -0.95 14.42 -1.88
C TYR A 122 -0.22 13.07 -1.85
N ALA A 123 1.04 13.04 -2.23
CA ALA A 123 1.89 11.86 -2.04
C ALA A 123 3.22 12.24 -1.42
N CYS A 124 3.62 11.58 -0.34
CA CYS A 124 4.90 11.81 0.33
C CYS A 124 5.67 10.50 0.44
N LYS A 125 6.93 10.53 0.02
CA LYS A 125 7.86 9.40 0.08
C LYS A 125 8.98 9.75 1.05
N VAL A 126 9.19 8.86 2.01
CA VAL A 126 10.27 8.88 2.99
C VAL A 126 10.75 7.44 3.14
N ASP A 127 12.05 7.24 3.34
CA ASP A 127 12.59 5.94 3.73
C ASP A 127 12.27 5.67 5.20
N LEU A 128 11.10 5.09 5.46
CA LEU A 128 10.68 4.72 6.81
C LEU A 128 11.59 3.66 7.44
N LEU A 129 12.22 2.80 6.64
CA LEU A 129 13.15 1.81 7.18
C LEU A 129 14.37 2.49 7.78
N ASP A 130 14.92 3.49 7.10
CA ASP A 130 16.00 4.31 7.63
C ASP A 130 15.57 5.09 8.88
N VAL A 131 14.36 5.68 8.88
CA VAL A 131 13.80 6.32 10.09
C VAL A 131 13.78 5.34 11.26
N TYR A 132 13.20 4.15 11.11
CA TYR A 132 13.16 3.15 12.19
C TYR A 132 14.54 2.73 12.66
N LYS A 133 15.51 2.55 11.75
CA LYS A 133 16.91 2.28 12.12
C LYS A 133 17.49 3.38 13.00
N GLN A 134 17.29 4.65 12.63
CA GLN A 134 17.76 5.80 13.42
C GLN A 134 17.03 5.91 14.77
N LEU A 135 15.79 5.43 14.88
CA LEU A 135 15.08 5.29 16.16
C LEU A 135 15.67 4.20 17.08
N GLY A 136 16.62 3.40 16.59
CA GLY A 136 17.21 2.27 17.31
C GLY A 136 16.57 0.93 16.99
N HIS A 137 15.67 0.87 16.00
CA HIS A 137 14.97 -0.34 15.61
C HIS A 137 15.50 -0.85 14.28
N THR A 138 16.23 -1.96 14.33
CA THR A 138 16.56 -2.69 13.12
C THR A 138 15.37 -3.59 12.80
N LEU A 139 14.65 -3.29 11.72
CA LEU A 139 13.84 -4.31 11.07
C LEU A 139 14.83 -5.37 10.56
N HIS A 140 14.90 -6.51 11.24
CA HIS A 140 15.45 -7.71 10.64
C HIS A 140 14.48 -8.05 9.50
N GLN A 141 14.84 -7.66 8.28
CA GLN A 141 14.24 -8.29 7.12
C GLN A 141 14.62 -9.75 7.25
N GLU A 142 13.69 -10.59 7.71
CA GLU A 142 13.83 -12.02 7.52
C GLU A 142 14.15 -12.19 6.04
N ALA A 143 15.32 -12.72 5.75
CA ALA A 143 15.67 -13.11 4.41
C ALA A 143 14.73 -14.26 4.05
N TYR A 144 13.52 -13.92 3.63
CA TYR A 144 12.65 -14.83 2.92
C TYR A 144 13.29 -15.03 1.55
N THR A 145 14.39 -15.78 1.51
CA THR A 145 15.14 -16.14 0.29
C THR A 145 14.23 -16.76 -0.77
N ASP A 146 13.03 -17.20 -0.37
CA ASP A 146 12.11 -17.94 -1.21
C ASP A 146 10.80 -17.20 -1.55
N GLN A 147 10.54 -15.97 -1.08
CA GLN A 147 9.26 -15.30 -1.42
C GLN A 147 9.17 -14.94 -2.92
N ALA A 148 10.28 -14.49 -3.52
CA ALA A 148 10.35 -14.27 -4.97
C ALA A 148 10.26 -15.59 -5.77
N ILE A 149 10.69 -16.71 -5.17
CA ILE A 149 10.59 -18.06 -5.74
C ILE A 149 9.13 -18.54 -5.64
N LEU A 150 8.48 -18.35 -4.49
CA LEU A 150 7.08 -18.72 -4.24
C LEU A 150 6.11 -18.01 -5.19
N ILE A 151 6.23 -16.69 -5.40
CA ILE A 151 5.24 -15.93 -6.18
C ILE A 151 5.17 -16.38 -7.66
N LYS A 152 6.26 -16.94 -8.20
CA LYS A 152 6.33 -17.38 -9.61
C LYS A 152 6.31 -18.89 -9.79
N ASP A 153 6.59 -19.67 -8.75
CA ASP A 153 6.64 -21.13 -8.84
C ASP A 153 5.26 -21.74 -8.54
N LYS A 154 4.62 -22.22 -9.60
CA LYS A 154 3.33 -22.92 -9.54
C LYS A 154 3.32 -24.08 -8.53
N LYS A 155 4.38 -24.90 -8.50
CA LYS A 155 4.46 -26.09 -7.65
C LYS A 155 4.55 -25.70 -6.18
N LEU A 156 5.35 -24.69 -5.86
CA LEU A 156 5.46 -24.18 -4.49
C LEU A 156 4.15 -23.55 -4.02
N LEU A 157 3.47 -22.77 -4.86
CA LEU A 157 2.17 -22.18 -4.54
C LEU A 157 1.10 -23.24 -4.25
N ILE A 158 1.02 -24.26 -5.11
CA ILE A 158 0.10 -25.39 -4.90
C ILE A 158 0.40 -26.10 -3.58
N ASN A 159 1.67 -26.42 -3.30
CA ASN A 159 2.06 -27.09 -2.06
C ASN A 159 1.73 -26.25 -0.83
N LYS A 160 1.96 -24.93 -0.90
CA LYS A 160 1.64 -24.00 0.19
C LYS A 160 0.13 -23.91 0.43
N LEU A 161 -0.66 -23.77 -0.63
CA LEU A 161 -2.12 -23.73 -0.54
C LEU A 161 -2.67 -25.04 0.03
N ARG A 162 -2.16 -26.19 -0.42
CA ARG A 162 -2.52 -27.50 0.17
C ARG A 162 -2.24 -27.57 1.65
N ALA A 163 -1.07 -27.12 2.09
CA ALA A 163 -0.69 -27.12 3.51
C ALA A 163 -1.60 -26.21 4.34
N ILE A 164 -1.93 -25.01 3.84
CA ILE A 164 -2.78 -24.04 4.53
C ILE A 164 -4.25 -24.50 4.59
N THR A 165 -4.72 -25.23 3.59
CA THR A 165 -6.06 -25.80 3.59
C THR A 165 -6.12 -27.18 4.24
N ASP A 166 -5.11 -27.57 5.05
CA ASP A 166 -5.03 -28.89 5.71
C ASP A 166 -5.27 -30.08 4.75
N ASN A 167 -4.77 -29.96 3.52
CA ASN A 167 -4.96 -30.92 2.41
C ASN A 167 -6.43 -31.21 2.03
N LEU A 168 -7.37 -30.36 2.46
CA LEU A 168 -8.78 -30.50 2.18
C LEU A 168 -9.10 -30.37 0.68
N LEU A 169 -8.30 -29.59 -0.04
CA LEU A 169 -8.43 -29.38 -1.48
C LEU A 169 -7.40 -30.18 -2.28
N THR A 170 -7.86 -30.77 -3.37
CA THR A 170 -7.00 -31.37 -4.38
C THR A 170 -6.28 -30.29 -5.19
N VAL A 171 -5.22 -30.69 -5.90
CA VAL A 171 -4.48 -29.80 -6.82
C VAL A 171 -5.40 -29.17 -7.86
N ARG A 172 -6.32 -29.95 -8.45
CA ARG A 172 -7.25 -29.47 -9.48
C ARG A 172 -8.29 -28.50 -8.92
N GLU A 173 -8.76 -28.74 -7.71
CA GLU A 173 -9.66 -27.82 -7.00
C GLU A 173 -8.96 -26.49 -6.69
N ILE A 174 -7.71 -26.55 -6.24
CA ILE A 174 -6.88 -25.35 -6.01
C ILE A 174 -6.67 -24.56 -7.30
N GLU A 175 -6.30 -25.22 -8.40
CA GLU A 175 -6.11 -24.60 -9.71
C GLU A 175 -7.39 -23.92 -10.22
N CYS A 176 -8.52 -24.64 -10.18
CA CYS A 176 -9.81 -24.10 -10.60
C CYS A 176 -10.21 -22.89 -9.75
N LEU A 177 -10.12 -23.01 -8.42
CA LEU A 177 -10.52 -21.95 -7.50
C LEU A 177 -9.61 -20.72 -7.65
N SER A 178 -8.30 -20.90 -7.85
CA SER A 178 -7.36 -19.79 -8.07
C SER A 178 -7.73 -18.95 -9.29
N LEU A 179 -7.99 -19.61 -10.44
CA LEU A 179 -8.44 -18.92 -11.66
C LEU A 179 -9.83 -18.29 -11.48
N TYR A 180 -10.72 -18.93 -10.73
CA TYR A 180 -12.05 -18.41 -10.44
C TYR A 180 -11.98 -17.14 -9.60
N LEU A 181 -11.18 -17.12 -8.53
CA LEU A 181 -11.03 -15.96 -7.63
C LEU A 181 -10.47 -14.74 -8.36
N ILE A 182 -9.58 -14.90 -9.34
CA ILE A 182 -9.02 -13.77 -10.12
C ILE A 182 -9.92 -13.23 -11.23
N GLY A 183 -11.06 -13.86 -11.56
CA GLY A 183 -11.98 -13.31 -12.55
C GLY A 183 -12.56 -14.28 -13.54
N PHE A 184 -11.94 -15.44 -13.76
CA PHE A 184 -12.28 -16.25 -14.91
C PHE A 184 -13.56 -17.07 -14.70
N SER A 185 -14.38 -17.13 -15.73
CA SER A 185 -15.55 -18.02 -15.77
C SER A 185 -15.13 -19.48 -15.88
N ALA A 186 -15.98 -20.42 -15.43
CA ALA A 186 -15.72 -21.85 -15.56
C ALA A 186 -15.44 -22.29 -17.02
N ARG A 187 -16.00 -21.60 -18.02
CA ARG A 187 -15.70 -21.83 -19.45
C ARG A 187 -14.28 -21.39 -19.83
N GLN A 188 -13.80 -20.27 -19.30
CA GLN A 188 -12.42 -19.82 -19.52
C GLN A 188 -11.44 -20.73 -18.78
N ILE A 189 -11.74 -21.09 -17.54
CA ILE A 189 -10.95 -22.03 -16.72
C ILE A 189 -10.78 -23.37 -17.45
N ALA A 190 -11.84 -23.89 -18.06
CA ALA A 190 -11.80 -25.11 -18.86
C ALA A 190 -10.75 -25.04 -19.99
N ARG A 191 -10.65 -23.88 -20.64
CA ARG A 191 -9.63 -23.61 -21.68
C ARG A 191 -8.22 -23.53 -21.11
N PHE A 192 -8.03 -22.83 -19.99
CA PHE A 192 -6.73 -22.73 -19.32
C PHE A 192 -6.19 -24.11 -18.89
N LEU A 193 -7.09 -24.98 -18.42
CA LEU A 193 -6.73 -26.28 -17.84
C LEU A 193 -6.83 -27.45 -18.81
N PHE A 194 -7.27 -27.23 -20.06
CA PHE A 194 -7.49 -28.25 -21.08
C PHE A 194 -8.40 -29.40 -20.60
N ILE A 195 -9.50 -29.06 -19.92
CA ILE A 195 -10.50 -30.00 -19.40
C ILE A 195 -11.92 -29.54 -19.75
N SER A 196 -12.93 -30.38 -19.53
CA SER A 196 -14.32 -30.01 -19.83
C SER A 196 -14.86 -28.95 -18.88
N PHE A 197 -15.74 -28.08 -19.39
CA PHE A 197 -16.48 -27.10 -18.57
C PHE A 197 -17.20 -27.76 -17.39
N ARG A 198 -17.84 -28.93 -17.60
CA ARG A 198 -18.59 -29.63 -16.55
C ARG A 198 -17.67 -30.16 -15.44
N THR A 199 -16.45 -30.56 -15.81
CA THR A 199 -15.41 -30.97 -14.86
C THR A 199 -14.98 -29.79 -14.00
N VAL A 200 -14.81 -28.60 -14.58
CA VAL A 200 -14.50 -27.38 -13.83
C VAL A 200 -15.62 -27.02 -12.85
N GLU A 201 -16.88 -27.05 -13.27
CA GLU A 201 -18.01 -26.80 -12.36
C GLU A 201 -17.99 -27.74 -11.15
N THR A 202 -17.68 -29.01 -11.40
CA THR A 202 -17.56 -30.03 -10.35
C THR A 202 -16.41 -29.72 -9.38
N HIS A 203 -15.24 -29.36 -9.89
CA HIS A 203 -14.09 -28.96 -9.05
C HIS A 203 -14.38 -27.69 -8.24
N LEU A 204 -14.97 -26.65 -8.86
CA LEU A 204 -15.33 -25.43 -8.15
C LEU A 204 -16.36 -25.68 -7.07
N HIS A 205 -17.40 -26.46 -7.36
CA HIS A 205 -18.41 -26.81 -6.37
C HIS A 205 -17.80 -27.51 -5.15
N ARG A 206 -16.95 -28.51 -5.38
CA ARG A 206 -16.25 -29.23 -4.30
C ARG A 206 -15.33 -28.31 -3.51
N ALA A 207 -14.54 -27.49 -4.20
CA ALA A 207 -13.59 -26.59 -3.56
C ALA A 207 -14.27 -25.54 -2.67
N ILE A 208 -15.31 -24.90 -3.20
CA ILE A 208 -16.09 -23.87 -2.50
C ILE A 208 -16.77 -24.47 -1.26
N HIS A 209 -17.41 -25.63 -1.41
CA HIS A 209 -18.08 -26.31 -0.32
C HIS A 209 -17.09 -26.80 0.76
N ALA A 210 -15.94 -27.33 0.36
CA ALA A 210 -14.90 -27.77 1.28
C ALA A 210 -14.39 -26.61 2.14
N LEU A 211 -14.29 -25.41 1.58
CA LEU A 211 -13.94 -24.19 2.33
C LEU A 211 -15.08 -23.60 3.16
N GLY A 212 -16.22 -24.28 3.28
CA GLY A 212 -17.39 -23.80 4.03
C GLY A 212 -18.08 -22.60 3.38
N CYS A 213 -17.84 -22.37 2.09
CA CYS A 213 -18.41 -21.26 1.34
C CYS A 213 -19.54 -21.75 0.43
N PHE A 214 -20.43 -20.85 0.02
CA PHE A 214 -21.54 -21.16 -0.89
C PHE A 214 -21.36 -20.55 -2.29
N ASN A 215 -20.54 -19.51 -2.42
CA ASN A 215 -20.35 -18.80 -3.67
C ASN A 215 -18.98 -18.10 -3.72
N ARG A 216 -18.69 -17.49 -4.88
CA ARG A 216 -17.43 -16.79 -5.12
C ARG A 216 -17.17 -15.64 -4.15
N SER A 217 -18.20 -14.84 -3.84
CA SER A 217 -18.07 -13.68 -2.95
C SER A 217 -17.63 -14.12 -1.57
N GLN A 218 -18.30 -15.13 -1.02
CA GLN A 218 -17.94 -15.69 0.28
C GLN A 218 -16.54 -16.31 0.29
N CYS A 219 -16.11 -16.97 -0.79
CA CYS A 219 -14.72 -17.42 -0.88
C CYS A 219 -13.74 -16.24 -0.87
N LEU A 220 -14.03 -15.15 -1.60
CA LEU A 220 -13.18 -13.96 -1.60
C LEU A 220 -13.10 -13.33 -0.20
N GLU A 221 -14.24 -13.16 0.46
CA GLU A 221 -14.34 -12.64 1.83
C GLU A 221 -13.56 -13.53 2.81
N ALA A 222 -13.79 -14.85 2.81
CA ALA A 222 -13.10 -15.79 3.68
C ALA A 222 -11.58 -15.81 3.46
N MET A 223 -11.12 -15.74 2.20
CA MET A 223 -9.69 -15.68 1.89
C MET A 223 -9.07 -14.33 2.26
N LEU A 224 -9.83 -13.23 2.20
CA LEU A 224 -9.38 -11.91 2.63
C LEU A 224 -9.22 -11.86 4.16
N GLU A 225 -10.22 -12.32 4.90
CA GLU A 225 -10.19 -12.39 6.38
C GLU A 225 -9.02 -13.23 6.89
N LYS A 226 -8.77 -14.38 6.26
CA LYS A 226 -7.64 -15.27 6.60
C LYS A 226 -6.28 -14.78 6.08
N LYS A 227 -6.23 -13.63 5.37
CA LYS A 227 -5.04 -13.08 4.71
C LYS A 227 -4.37 -14.05 3.71
N LEU A 228 -5.18 -14.88 3.05
CA LEU A 228 -4.72 -15.88 2.08
C LEU A 228 -4.95 -15.47 0.62
N LEU A 229 -5.78 -14.46 0.38
CA LEU A 229 -6.21 -14.07 -0.98
C LEU A 229 -5.03 -13.85 -1.96
N ALA A 230 -3.93 -13.26 -1.50
CA ALA A 230 -2.75 -13.02 -2.34
C ALA A 230 -2.17 -14.31 -2.93
N LEU A 231 -2.06 -15.39 -2.13
CA LEU A 231 -1.52 -16.67 -2.60
C LEU A 231 -2.38 -17.30 -3.71
N TRP A 232 -3.70 -17.23 -3.55
CA TRP A 232 -4.65 -17.70 -4.56
C TRP A 232 -4.55 -16.89 -5.86
N GLN A 233 -4.41 -15.56 -5.73
CA GLN A 233 -4.29 -14.67 -6.87
C GLN A 233 -2.97 -14.87 -7.62
N ASP A 234 -1.87 -15.10 -6.89
CA ASP A 234 -0.56 -15.32 -7.49
C ASP A 234 -0.50 -16.64 -8.25
N LEU A 235 -1.08 -17.72 -7.71
CA LEU A 235 -1.22 -18.98 -8.46
C LEU A 235 -2.05 -18.78 -9.73
N GLY A 236 -3.18 -18.07 -9.63
CA GLY A 236 -4.01 -17.75 -10.78
C GLY A 236 -3.24 -17.00 -11.87
N LYS A 237 -2.45 -15.97 -11.51
CA LYS A 237 -1.62 -15.20 -12.46
C LYS A 237 -0.55 -16.07 -13.12
N VAL A 238 0.17 -16.90 -12.35
CA VAL A 238 1.19 -17.81 -12.88
C VAL A 238 0.58 -18.75 -13.92
N MET A 239 -0.59 -19.31 -13.63
CA MET A 239 -1.28 -20.22 -14.56
C MET A 239 -1.73 -19.52 -15.86
N VAL A 240 -2.15 -18.26 -15.79
CA VAL A 240 -2.46 -17.46 -16.99
C VAL A 240 -1.21 -17.25 -17.84
N GLN A 241 -0.09 -16.88 -17.21
CA GLN A 241 1.20 -16.70 -17.89
C GLN A 241 1.68 -17.99 -18.55
N GLU A 242 1.58 -19.14 -17.87
CA GLU A 242 1.92 -20.45 -18.43
C GLU A 242 1.07 -20.80 -19.67
N TYR A 243 -0.21 -20.45 -19.66
CA TYR A 243 -1.10 -20.68 -20.79
C TYR A 243 -0.79 -19.76 -21.97
N GLU A 244 -0.51 -18.47 -21.70
CA GLU A 244 -0.13 -17.51 -22.73
C GLU A 244 1.21 -17.87 -23.39
N ALA A 245 2.18 -18.38 -22.63
CA ALA A 245 3.46 -18.84 -23.18
C ALA A 245 3.36 -20.13 -24.04
N ARG A 246 2.24 -20.84 -23.97
CA ARG A 246 1.98 -22.08 -24.75
C ARG A 246 1.11 -21.85 -25.99
N LYS A 247 0.55 -20.65 -26.16
CA LYS A 247 -0.15 -20.24 -27.39
C LYS A 247 0.84 -19.91 -28.50
#